data_AF-A0A2E8DBK9-F1
#
_entry.id   AF-A0A2E8DBK9-F1
#
_cell.length_a   1.000
_cell.length_b   1.000
_cell.length_c   1.000
_cell.angle_alpha   90.00
_cell.angle_beta   90.00
_cell.angle_gamma   90.00
#
_symmetry.space_group_name_H-M   'P 1'
#
loop_
_entity.id
_entity.type
_entity.pdbx_description
1 polymer ?
#
loop_
_entity_poly.entity_id
_entity_poly.type
_entity_poly.pdbx_seq_one_letter_code
_entity_poly.pdbx_strand_id
1 'polypeptide(L)'
;MCRRVFLSMEFVSVSAASESVQLEQLSALNDEMAALVRAGVPLEQGLTELGSKMPGRLGRLASFLAERLAAGEGLSQILANNEDRFPKL
;
A
#
# COMPACT_ATOMS: atom_id res chain seq x y z
N MET A 1 -22.88 37.27 18.72
CA MET A 1 -21.57 36.65 18.98
C MET A 1 -21.66 35.16 18.65
N CYS A 2 -21.49 34.76 17.39
CA CYS A 2 -21.43 33.35 16.99
C CYS A 2 -20.01 33.12 16.45
N ARG A 3 -19.11 32.63 17.31
CA ARG A 3 -17.71 32.38 16.98
C ARG A 3 -17.58 30.88 16.73
N ARG A 4 -17.55 30.47 15.47
CA ARG A 4 -17.26 29.08 15.10
C ARG A 4 -15.86 29.00 14.52
N VAL A 5 -15.11 28.11 15.14
CA VAL A 5 -13.68 27.92 15.03
C VAL A 5 -13.30 27.39 13.65
N PHE A 6 -12.19 27.93 13.18
CA PHE A 6 -11.37 27.56 12.04
C PHE A 6 -10.97 26.08 12.11
N LEU A 7 -11.19 25.30 11.06
CA LEU A 7 -10.22 24.30 10.61
C LEU A 7 -10.50 23.98 9.14
N SER A 8 -9.73 24.64 8.28
CA SER A 8 -9.55 24.26 6.89
C SER A 8 -9.03 22.83 6.84
N MET A 9 -9.91 21.89 6.55
CA MET A 9 -9.51 20.55 6.13
C MET A 9 -9.47 20.60 4.61
N GLU A 10 -8.30 20.91 4.07
CA GLU A 10 -8.04 20.80 2.63
C GLU A 10 -8.31 19.35 2.23
N PHE A 11 -9.42 19.16 1.53
CA PHE A 11 -9.80 17.88 0.96
C PHE A 11 -8.78 17.57 -0.15
N VAL A 12 -7.78 16.75 0.18
CA VAL A 12 -6.81 16.27 -0.80
C VAL A 12 -7.57 15.50 -1.87
N SER A 13 -7.66 16.12 -3.04
CA SER A 13 -8.27 15.57 -4.24
C SER A 13 -7.48 14.33 -4.68
N VAL A 14 -8.04 13.14 -4.49
CA VAL A 14 -7.52 11.94 -5.12
C VAL A 14 -7.91 12.00 -6.59
N SER A 15 -6.99 12.50 -7.41
CA SER A 15 -7.10 12.44 -8.86
C SER A 15 -7.01 10.98 -9.29
N ALA A 16 -8.12 10.45 -9.79
CA ALA A 16 -8.19 9.15 -10.40
C ALA A 16 -7.46 9.18 -11.76
N ALA A 17 -6.15 8.93 -11.74
CA ALA A 17 -5.38 8.72 -12.96
C ALA A 17 -4.17 7.80 -12.70
N SER A 18 -4.37 6.49 -12.86
CA SER A 18 -3.65 5.65 -13.84
C SER A 18 -3.83 4.16 -13.50
N GLU A 19 -4.28 3.36 -14.47
CA GLU A 19 -4.49 1.91 -14.37
C GLU A 19 -3.17 1.11 -14.21
N SER A 20 -2.02 1.77 -14.35
CA SER A 20 -0.69 1.24 -14.14
C SER A 20 -0.08 1.76 -12.84
N VAL A 21 0.40 0.86 -11.97
CA VAL A 21 1.29 1.26 -10.87
C VAL A 21 2.56 1.83 -11.47
N GLN A 22 2.91 3.07 -11.15
CA GLN A 22 4.14 3.71 -11.61
C GLN A 22 5.36 3.16 -10.85
N LEU A 23 6.55 3.19 -11.44
CA LEU A 23 7.78 2.64 -10.86
C LEU A 23 8.09 3.25 -9.49
N GLU A 24 7.86 4.56 -9.33
CA GLU A 24 8.07 5.31 -8.09
C GLU A 24 7.13 4.82 -6.98
N GLN A 25 5.89 4.47 -7.36
CA GLN A 25 4.90 3.95 -6.42
C GLN A 25 5.28 2.54 -5.93
N LEU A 26 5.80 1.69 -6.82
CA LEU A 26 6.37 0.41 -6.42
C LEU A 26 7.60 0.58 -5.51
N SER A 27 8.49 1.49 -5.86
CA SER A 27 9.69 1.77 -5.05
C SER A 27 9.29 2.19 -3.64
N ALA A 28 8.30 3.10 -3.52
CA ALA A 28 7.79 3.53 -2.22
C ALA A 28 7.18 2.37 -1.41
N LEU A 29 6.45 1.46 -2.05
CA LEU A 29 5.95 0.26 -1.37
C LEU A 29 7.11 -0.63 -0.88
N ASN A 30 8.17 -0.77 -1.68
CA ASN A 30 9.36 -1.54 -1.29
C ASN A 30 10.09 -0.89 -0.09
N ASP A 31 10.25 0.43 -0.11
CA ASP A 31 10.85 1.18 0.98
C ASP A 31 10.07 0.99 2.29
N GLU A 32 8.74 1.01 2.21
CA GLU A 32 7.87 0.76 3.36
C GLU A 32 7.98 -0.68 3.87
N MET A 33 7.95 -1.69 2.98
CA MET A 33 8.17 -3.10 3.39
C MET A 33 9.53 -3.27 4.07
N ALA A 34 10.58 -2.67 3.54
CA ALA A 34 11.91 -2.72 4.13
C ALA A 34 11.95 -2.00 5.48
N ALA A 35 11.20 -0.90 5.66
CA ALA A 35 11.07 -0.20 6.94
C ALA A 35 10.37 -1.05 7.99
N LEU A 36 9.27 -1.73 7.65
CA LEU A 36 8.56 -2.65 8.52
C LEU A 36 9.48 -3.77 9.03
N VAL A 37 10.24 -4.40 8.12
CA VAL A 37 11.20 -5.46 8.48
C VAL A 37 12.28 -4.93 9.42
N ARG A 38 12.86 -3.75 9.14
CA ARG A 38 13.88 -3.15 10.03
C ARG A 38 13.32 -2.77 11.40
N ALA A 39 12.05 -2.38 11.47
CA ALA A 39 11.38 -2.05 12.72
C ALA A 39 10.93 -3.30 13.52
N GLY A 40 11.08 -4.50 12.95
CA GLY A 40 10.58 -5.74 13.56
C GLY A 40 9.06 -5.85 13.55
N VAL A 41 8.37 -5.09 12.69
CA VAL A 41 6.92 -5.15 12.52
C VAL A 41 6.58 -6.28 11.53
N PRO A 42 5.66 -7.19 11.86
CA PRO A 42 5.19 -8.22 10.93
C PRO A 42 4.65 -7.61 9.63
N LEU A 43 5.06 -8.17 8.48
CA LEU A 43 4.69 -7.63 7.17
C LEU A 43 3.18 -7.68 6.94
N GLU A 44 2.52 -8.73 7.39
CA GLU A 44 1.07 -8.93 7.33
C GLU A 44 0.33 -7.75 7.97
N GLN A 45 0.77 -7.36 9.17
CA GLN A 45 0.19 -6.25 9.91
C GLN A 45 0.46 -4.92 9.19
N GLY A 46 1.73 -4.63 8.89
CA GLY A 46 2.10 -3.36 8.27
C GLY A 46 1.49 -3.14 6.89
N LEU A 47 1.42 -4.19 6.07
CA LEU A 47 0.79 -4.14 4.74
C LEU A 47 -0.73 -4.04 4.81
N THR A 48 -1.37 -4.62 5.82
CA THR A 48 -2.81 -4.44 6.07
C THR A 48 -3.11 -2.96 6.36
N GLU A 49 -2.36 -2.37 7.27
CA GLU A 49 -2.51 -0.95 7.61
C GLU A 49 -2.22 -0.04 6.41
N LEU A 50 -1.13 -0.31 5.68
CA LEU A 50 -0.75 0.45 4.49
C LEU A 50 -1.81 0.37 3.39
N GLY A 51 -2.31 -0.83 3.10
CA GLY A 51 -3.36 -1.06 2.11
C GLY A 51 -4.64 -0.30 2.41
N SER A 52 -5.01 -0.14 3.69
CA SER A 52 -6.16 0.65 4.10
C SER A 52 -5.99 2.17 3.92
N LYS A 53 -4.74 2.66 3.93
CA LYS A 53 -4.39 4.08 3.80
C LYS A 53 -4.16 4.51 2.35
N MET A 54 -3.79 3.58 1.47
CA MET A 54 -3.48 3.86 0.07
C MET A 54 -4.67 3.53 -0.83
N PRO A 55 -5.20 4.49 -1.61
CA PRO A 55 -6.23 4.17 -2.59
C PRO A 55 -5.65 3.46 -3.83
N GLY A 56 -6.54 2.89 -4.64
CA GLY A 56 -6.20 2.42 -5.99
C GLY A 56 -5.46 1.08 -6.05
N ARG A 57 -4.71 0.85 -7.14
CA ARG A 57 -4.08 -0.44 -7.45
C ARG A 57 -3.00 -0.82 -6.44
N LEU A 58 -2.23 0.15 -5.93
CA LEU A 58 -1.16 -0.11 -4.98
C LEU A 58 -1.70 -0.52 -3.61
N GLY A 59 -2.75 0.15 -3.11
CA GLY A 59 -3.42 -0.27 -1.88
C GLY A 59 -3.98 -1.68 -1.97
N ARG A 60 -4.64 -2.01 -3.09
CA ARG A 60 -5.12 -3.37 -3.37
C ARG A 60 -3.98 -4.39 -3.42
N LEU A 61 -2.82 -4.02 -3.96
CA LEU A 61 -1.64 -4.89 -3.99
C LEU A 61 -1.08 -5.13 -2.57
N ALA A 62 -0.98 -4.08 -1.75
CA ALA A 62 -0.56 -4.20 -0.36
C ALA A 62 -1.51 -5.08 0.45
N SER A 63 -2.83 -4.86 0.35
CA SER A 63 -3.84 -5.72 1.00
C SER A 63 -3.78 -7.16 0.52
N PHE A 64 -3.60 -7.39 -0.78
CA PHE A 64 -3.44 -8.74 -1.34
C PHE A 64 -2.22 -9.45 -0.74
N LEU A 65 -1.06 -8.79 -0.71
CA LEU A 65 0.15 -9.35 -0.11
C LEU A 65 -0.07 -9.68 1.37
N ALA A 66 -0.69 -8.78 2.13
CA ALA A 66 -1.01 -8.99 3.53
C ALA A 66 -1.89 -10.23 3.75
N GLU A 67 -2.95 -10.39 2.96
CA GLU A 67 -3.87 -11.54 3.05
C GLU A 67 -3.17 -12.88 2.74
N ARG A 68 -2.26 -12.92 1.78
CA ARG A 68 -1.52 -14.14 1.42
C ARG A 68 -0.45 -14.49 2.46
N LEU A 69 0.29 -13.49 2.92
CA LEU A 69 1.27 -13.68 4.00
C LEU A 69 0.58 -14.16 5.28
N ALA A 70 -0.58 -13.60 5.64
CA ALA A 70 -1.39 -14.04 6.77
C ALA A 70 -1.91 -15.49 6.63
N ALA A 71 -2.07 -15.97 5.40
CA ALA A 71 -2.40 -17.37 5.11
C ALA A 71 -1.19 -18.32 5.21
N GLY A 72 0.01 -17.80 5.50
CA GLY A 72 1.25 -18.55 5.63
C GLY A 72 2.00 -18.78 4.31
N GLU A 73 1.59 -18.11 3.22
CA GLU A 73 2.33 -18.17 1.96
C GLU A 73 3.62 -17.34 2.05
N GLY A 74 4.72 -17.86 1.51
CA GLY A 74 5.99 -17.12 1.49
C GLY A 74 5.98 -15.99 0.45
N LEU A 75 6.58 -14.84 0.77
CA LEU A 75 6.60 -13.67 -0.12
C LEU A 75 7.10 -14.00 -1.54
N SER A 76 8.21 -14.73 -1.66
CA SER A 76 8.77 -15.13 -2.95
C SER A 76 7.81 -16.00 -3.78
N GLN A 77 7.05 -16.88 -3.12
CA GLN A 77 6.03 -17.72 -3.77
C GLN A 77 4.86 -16.86 -4.26
N ILE A 78 4.41 -15.90 -3.45
CA ILE A 78 3.33 -14.99 -3.82
C ILE A 78 3.74 -14.17 -5.07
N LEU A 79 4.96 -13.63 -5.09
CA LEU A 79 5.47 -12.85 -6.23
C LEU A 79 5.54 -13.70 -7.51
N ALA A 80 6.11 -14.90 -7.43
CA ALA A 80 6.25 -15.80 -8.59
C ALA A 80 4.89 -16.25 -9.17
N ASN A 81 3.90 -16.46 -8.31
CA ASN A 81 2.57 -16.93 -8.73
C ASN A 81 1.65 -15.82 -9.26
N ASN A 82 2.04 -14.55 -9.12
CA ASN A 82 1.17 -13.40 -9.41
C ASN A 82 1.91 -12.32 -10.22
N GLU A 83 2.81 -12.70 -11.13
CA GLU A 83 3.59 -11.78 -11.96
C GLU A 83 2.73 -10.77 -12.75
N ASP A 84 1.50 -11.15 -13.12
CA ASP A 84 0.54 -10.31 -13.83
C ASP A 84 0.06 -9.10 -13.00
N ARG A 85 0.13 -9.18 -11.67
CA ARG A 85 -0.27 -8.10 -10.76
C ARG A 85 0.82 -7.05 -10.62
N PHE A 86 2.07 -7.39 -10.88
CA PHE A 86 3.21 -6.50 -10.79
C PHE A 86 3.53 -5.85 -12.15
N PRO A 87 3.95 -4.58 -12.16
CA PRO A 87 4.51 -3.94 -13.34
C PRO A 87 5.66 -4.75 -13.94
N LYS A 88 5.64 -4.92 -15.26
CA LYS A 88 6.74 -5.52 -16.01
C LYS A 88 7.81 -4.45 -16.25
N LEU A 89 9.06 -4.77 -15.92
CA LEU A 89 10.23 -3.96 -16.23
C LEU A 89 10.56 -4.01 -17.73
#